data_AF-A0A7X3A6X6-F1
#
_entry.id   AF-A0A7X3A6X6-F1
#
_cell.length_a   1.000
_cell.length_b   1.000
_cell.length_c   1.000
_cell.angle_alpha   90.00
_cell.angle_beta   90.00
_cell.angle_gamma   90.00
#
_symmetry.space_group_name_H-M   'P 1'
#
loop_
_entity.id
_entity.type
_entity.pdbx_description
1 polymer ?
#
loop_
_entity_poly.entity_id
_entity_poly.type
_entity_poly.pdbx_seq_one_letter_code
_entity_poly.pdbx_strand_id
1 'polypeptide(L)'
;MFYPLISANTVNITGTLIAVTICILLLVAMFLFIRVSTDESEKYKDLKEMIETLFGTPAHLRPDTELNRRNDEAAAAAAPRDASPFSEPCPACGHTVSEQHAECPSCGLRLM
;
A
#
# COMPACT_ATOMS: atom_id res chain seq x y z
N MET A 1 14.87 -10.03 44.55
CA MET A 1 13.95 -10.93 43.83
C MET A 1 13.50 -10.27 42.51
N PHE A 2 14.43 -9.94 41.60
CA PHE A 2 14.16 -9.18 40.36
C PHE A 2 14.65 -9.89 39.07
N TYR A 3 15.18 -11.11 39.20
CA TYR A 3 15.82 -11.84 38.09
C TYR A 3 14.89 -12.39 36.98
N PRO A 4 13.61 -12.77 37.19
CA PRO A 4 12.85 -13.45 36.14
C PRO A 4 12.34 -12.51 35.02
N LEU A 5 12.14 -11.22 35.33
CA LEU A 5 11.61 -10.21 34.39
C LEU A 5 12.60 -9.86 33.28
N ILE A 6 13.90 -9.84 33.59
CA ILE A 6 14.96 -9.60 32.60
C ILE A 6 15.02 -10.76 31.61
N SER A 7 14.95 -12.01 32.09
CA SER A 7 15.03 -13.18 31.21
C SER A 7 13.84 -13.25 30.24
N ALA A 8 12.61 -13.02 30.71
CA ALA A 8 11.40 -13.09 29.87
C ALA A 8 11.40 -12.02 28.78
N ASN A 9 11.81 -10.79 29.11
CA ASN A 9 11.94 -9.73 28.12
C ASN A 9 13.08 -10.02 27.13
N THR A 10 14.20 -10.59 27.58
CA THR A 10 15.29 -11.02 26.68
C THR A 10 14.83 -12.08 25.69
N VAL A 11 14.06 -13.10 26.12
CA VAL A 11 13.57 -14.14 25.18
C VAL A 11 12.63 -13.55 24.14
N ASN A 12 11.72 -12.65 24.54
CA ASN A 12 10.81 -11.96 23.62
C ASN A 12 11.57 -11.05 22.64
N ILE A 13 12.53 -10.26 23.13
CA ILE A 13 13.37 -9.39 22.30
C ILE A 13 14.15 -10.22 21.27
N THR A 14 14.75 -11.34 21.68
CA THR A 14 15.47 -12.24 20.77
C THR A 14 14.52 -12.84 19.73
N GLY A 15 13.33 -13.28 20.15
CA GLY A 15 12.30 -13.81 19.24
C GLY A 15 11.86 -12.78 18.19
N THR A 16 11.56 -11.55 18.62
CA THR A 16 11.18 -10.46 17.72
C THR A 16 12.33 -10.08 16.77
N LEU A 17 13.57 -10.04 17.25
CA LEU A 17 14.75 -9.79 16.40
C LEU A 17 14.89 -10.83 15.30
N ILE A 18 14.75 -12.12 15.64
CA ILE A 18 14.81 -13.21 14.66
C ILE A 18 13.66 -13.08 13.66
N ALA A 19 12.43 -12.88 14.12
CA ALA A 19 11.27 -12.74 13.25
C ALA A 19 11.42 -11.54 12.29
N VAL A 20 11.84 -10.38 12.79
CA VAL A 20 12.11 -9.18 11.98
C VAL A 20 13.22 -9.44 10.97
N THR A 21 14.29 -10.13 11.37
CA THR A 21 15.40 -10.48 10.46
C THR A 21 14.91 -11.39 9.33
N ILE A 22 14.07 -12.38 9.63
CA ILE A 22 13.47 -13.28 8.63
C ILE A 22 12.57 -12.48 7.67
N CYS A 23 11.71 -11.59 8.19
CA CYS A 23 10.87 -10.74 7.35
C CYS A 23 11.71 -9.87 6.40
N ILE A 24 12.77 -9.24 6.90
CA ILE A 24 13.67 -8.42 6.08
C ILE A 24 14.35 -9.28 5.00
N LEU A 25 14.82 -10.48 5.36
CA LEU A 25 15.45 -11.41 4.41
C LEU A 25 14.47 -11.78 3.29
N LEU A 26 13.22 -12.11 3.62
CA LEU A 26 12.20 -12.43 2.62
C LEU A 26 11.90 -11.26 1.68
N LEU A 27 11.82 -10.03 2.21
CA LEU A 27 11.61 -8.84 1.38
C LEU A 27 12.79 -8.57 0.45
N VAL A 28 14.02 -8.73 0.94
CA VAL A 28 15.23 -8.59 0.12
C VAL A 28 15.28 -9.66 -0.96
N ALA A 29 14.94 -10.91 -0.64
CA ALA A 29 14.88 -12.00 -1.60
C ALA A 29 13.84 -11.73 -2.70
N MET A 30 12.64 -11.26 -2.33
CA MET A 30 11.61 -10.87 -3.29
C MET A 30 12.10 -9.73 -4.20
N PHE A 31 12.72 -8.70 -3.62
CA PHE A 31 13.24 -7.58 -4.38
C PHE A 31 14.35 -8.00 -5.35
N LEU A 32 15.28 -8.85 -4.91
CA LEU A 32 16.33 -9.40 -5.77
C LEU A 32 15.73 -10.26 -6.87
N PHE A 33 14.71 -11.08 -6.58
CA PHE A 33 14.03 -11.87 -7.60
C PHE A 33 13.37 -11.00 -8.66
N ILE A 34 12.69 -9.91 -8.26
CA ILE A 34 12.11 -8.93 -9.19
C ILE A 34 13.20 -8.27 -10.02
N ARG A 35 14.30 -7.83 -9.38
CA ARG A 35 15.43 -7.21 -10.08
C ARG A 35 16.05 -8.15 -11.10
N VAL A 36 16.37 -9.39 -10.71
CA VAL A 36 16.90 -10.42 -11.63
C VAL A 36 15.93 -10.68 -12.78
N SER A 37 14.63 -10.83 -12.48
CA SER A 37 13.61 -11.05 -13.52
C SER A 37 13.41 -9.84 -14.44
N THR A 38 13.67 -8.62 -13.94
CA THR A 38 13.56 -7.37 -14.72
C THR A 38 14.83 -7.08 -15.51
N ASP A 39 16.00 -7.49 -15.00
CA ASP A 39 17.32 -7.31 -15.60
C ASP A 39 17.51 -8.18 -16.86
N GLU A 40 16.75 -9.29 -17.00
CA GLU A 40 16.54 -10.00 -18.29
C GLU A 40 15.71 -9.17 -19.31
N SER A 41 15.79 -7.84 -19.24
CA SER A 41 15.09 -6.81 -20.02
C SER A 41 15.38 -6.78 -21.53
N GLU A 42 15.95 -7.83 -22.12
CA GLU A 42 15.75 -8.08 -23.55
C GLU A 42 14.28 -8.39 -23.83
N LYS A 43 13.57 -9.00 -22.86
CA LYS A 43 12.11 -9.25 -22.91
C LYS A 43 11.26 -7.98 -22.97
N TYR A 44 11.79 -6.80 -22.61
CA TYR A 44 11.00 -5.56 -22.71
C TYR A 44 10.76 -5.17 -24.19
N LYS A 45 11.68 -5.53 -25.08
CA LYS A 45 11.47 -5.40 -26.53
C LYS A 45 10.45 -6.42 -27.03
N ASP A 46 10.58 -7.69 -26.67
CA ASP A 46 9.59 -8.73 -27.02
C ASP A 46 8.19 -8.44 -26.47
N LEU A 47 8.09 -7.95 -25.22
CA LEU A 47 6.81 -7.59 -24.60
C LEU A 47 6.20 -6.37 -25.31
N LYS A 48 7.03 -5.38 -25.67
CA LYS A 48 6.60 -4.24 -26.46
C LYS A 48 6.17 -4.69 -27.86
N GLU A 49 6.89 -5.58 -28.52
CA GLU A 49 6.55 -6.11 -29.85
C GLU A 49 5.26 -6.95 -29.80
N MET A 50 5.06 -7.74 -28.75
CA MET A 50 3.85 -8.51 -28.51
C MET A 50 2.66 -7.61 -28.18
N ILE A 51 2.86 -6.54 -27.40
CA ILE A 51 1.84 -5.50 -27.16
C ILE A 51 1.56 -4.71 -28.44
N GLU A 52 2.58 -4.38 -29.21
CA GLU A 52 2.47 -3.62 -30.46
C GLU A 52 1.90 -4.45 -31.59
N THR A 53 1.88 -5.79 -31.48
CA THR A 53 1.14 -6.69 -32.39
C THR A 53 -0.28 -6.99 -31.89
N LEU A 54 -0.52 -7.07 -30.58
CA LEU A 54 -1.86 -7.27 -30.00
C LEU A 54 -2.71 -5.98 -30.00
N PHE A 55 -2.07 -4.83 -29.82
CA PHE A 55 -2.68 -3.50 -29.86
C PHE A 55 -2.31 -2.72 -31.14
N GLY A 56 -1.59 -3.35 -32.06
CA GLY A 56 -1.19 -2.78 -33.34
C GLY A 56 -2.29 -2.72 -34.37
N THR A 57 -3.16 -1.72 -34.28
CA THR A 57 -3.83 -1.11 -35.45
C THR A 57 -4.34 0.29 -35.04
N PRO A 58 -4.12 1.38 -35.82
CA PRO A 58 -2.91 1.95 -36.42
C PRO A 58 -2.54 3.31 -35.77
N ALA A 59 -1.42 3.91 -36.21
CA ALA A 59 -0.77 5.14 -35.72
C ALA A 59 -1.56 6.48 -35.76
N HIS A 60 -2.88 6.50 -35.54
CA HIS A 60 -3.72 7.70 -35.62
C HIS A 60 -4.19 8.26 -34.26
N LEU A 61 -4.24 7.48 -33.16
CA LEU A 61 -4.68 7.99 -31.85
C LEU A 61 -3.52 8.27 -30.89
N ARG A 62 -2.52 9.01 -31.34
CA ARG A 62 -1.47 9.55 -30.47
C ARG A 62 -1.93 10.87 -29.83
N PRO A 63 -2.35 10.92 -28.55
CA PRO A 63 -2.24 12.10 -27.72
C PRO A 63 -1.24 11.89 -26.56
N ASP A 64 -0.14 11.17 -26.78
CA ASP A 64 0.73 10.73 -25.67
C ASP A 64 1.74 11.79 -25.19
N THR A 65 1.78 12.99 -25.80
CA THR A 65 2.66 14.08 -25.34
C THR A 65 1.91 15.15 -24.52
N GLU A 66 0.59 15.29 -24.69
CA GLU A 66 -0.23 16.23 -23.89
C GLU A 66 -0.81 15.59 -22.62
N LEU A 67 -1.13 14.28 -22.63
CA LEU A 67 -1.73 13.62 -21.46
C LEU A 67 -0.74 13.42 -20.31
N ASN A 68 0.54 13.12 -20.62
CA ASN A 68 1.58 12.95 -19.61
C ASN A 68 1.91 14.29 -18.92
N ARG A 69 1.99 15.40 -19.68
CA ARG A 69 2.22 16.74 -19.13
C ARG A 69 1.06 17.22 -18.26
N ARG A 70 -0.18 16.93 -18.65
CA ARG A 70 -1.36 17.23 -17.83
C ARG A 70 -1.50 16.35 -16.59
N ASN A 71 -1.07 15.09 -16.60
CA ASN A 71 -1.07 14.25 -15.40
C ASN A 71 -0.06 14.75 -14.35
N ASP A 72 1.11 15.23 -14.77
CA ASP A 72 2.11 15.78 -13.85
C ASP A 72 1.66 17.14 -13.26
N GLU A 73 0.99 17.99 -14.05
CA GLU A 73 0.45 19.28 -13.57
C GLU A 73 -0.90 19.15 -12.83
N ALA A 74 -1.73 18.14 -13.17
CA ALA A 74 -2.99 17.85 -12.47
C ALA A 74 -2.78 17.04 -11.18
N ALA A 75 -1.76 16.20 -11.07
CA ALA A 75 -1.41 15.53 -9.80
C ALA A 75 -0.89 16.53 -8.75
N ALA A 76 -0.33 17.67 -9.18
CA ALA A 76 0.07 18.77 -8.29
C ALA A 76 -1.08 19.74 -7.96
N ALA A 77 -2.17 19.75 -8.75
CA ALA A 77 -3.31 20.67 -8.59
C ALA A 77 -4.62 19.98 -8.14
N ALA A 78 -4.69 18.65 -8.12
CA ALA A 78 -5.85 17.86 -7.71
C ALA A 78 -5.68 17.25 -6.30
N ALA A 79 -5.20 18.04 -5.36
CA ALA A 79 -5.44 17.80 -3.95
C ALA A 79 -6.50 18.77 -3.40
N PRO A 80 -7.79 18.65 -3.78
CA PRO A 80 -8.81 18.94 -2.79
C PRO A 80 -8.65 17.84 -1.74
N ARG A 81 -8.26 18.25 -0.53
CA ARG A 81 -8.43 17.43 0.66
C ARG A 81 -9.89 16.98 0.66
N ASP A 82 -10.13 15.70 0.38
CA ASP A 82 -11.38 15.04 0.71
C ASP A 82 -11.56 15.11 2.22
N ALA A 83 -12.07 16.25 2.68
CA ALA A 83 -12.78 16.36 3.93
C ALA A 83 -14.19 15.78 3.71
N SER A 84 -14.26 14.56 3.21
CA SER A 84 -15.47 13.75 3.38
C SER A 84 -15.46 13.30 4.83
N PRO A 85 -16.46 13.65 5.64
CA PRO A 85 -16.49 13.24 7.04
C PRO A 85 -16.45 11.71 7.10
N PHE A 86 -15.34 11.14 7.57
CA PHE A 86 -15.17 9.71 7.75
C PHE A 86 -16.30 9.22 8.66
N SER A 87 -17.17 8.39 8.08
CA SER A 87 -18.29 7.77 8.78
C SER A 87 -18.07 6.27 8.73
N GLU A 88 -17.77 5.68 9.88
CA GLU A 88 -17.49 4.27 10.03
C GLU A 88 -18.66 3.57 10.73
N PRO A 89 -18.96 2.30 10.43
CA PRO A 89 -19.95 1.54 11.17
C PRO A 89 -19.43 1.19 12.56
N CYS A 90 -20.24 1.38 13.59
CA CYS A 90 -19.89 1.01 14.96
C CYS A 90 -19.63 -0.51 15.04
N PRO A 91 -18.47 -0.96 15.57
CA PRO A 91 -18.12 -2.37 15.60
C PRO A 91 -19.02 -3.23 16.50
N ALA A 92 -19.76 -2.62 17.44
CA ALA A 92 -20.66 -3.34 18.33
C ALA A 92 -22.08 -3.53 17.78
N CYS A 93 -22.62 -2.56 17.03
CA CYS A 93 -24.02 -2.59 16.59
C CYS A 93 -24.24 -2.33 15.09
N GLY A 94 -23.18 -2.00 14.36
CA GLY A 94 -23.23 -1.72 12.92
C GLY A 94 -23.86 -0.38 12.54
N HIS A 95 -24.30 0.44 13.50
CA HIS A 95 -24.85 1.77 13.21
C HIS A 95 -23.76 2.70 12.72
N THR A 96 -24.03 3.48 11.67
CA THR A 96 -23.08 4.46 11.14
C THR A 96 -22.85 5.57 12.17
N VAL A 97 -21.57 5.80 12.49
CA VAL A 97 -21.13 6.84 13.42
C VAL A 97 -20.07 7.69 12.75
N SER A 98 -20.04 8.98 13.08
CA SER A 98 -19.01 9.91 12.61
C SER A 98 -17.98 10.15 13.71
N GLU A 99 -16.77 10.60 13.34
CA GLU A 99 -15.70 10.96 14.30
C GLU A 99 -16.10 12.03 15.33
N GLN A 100 -17.21 12.75 15.11
CA GLN A 100 -17.75 13.73 16.05
C GLN A 100 -18.41 13.08 17.28
N HIS A 101 -18.70 11.78 17.22
CA HIS A 101 -19.32 11.04 18.30
C HIS A 101 -18.27 10.31 19.14
N ALA A 102 -17.97 10.84 20.32
CA ALA A 102 -17.12 10.15 21.32
C ALA A 102 -17.74 8.82 21.82
N GLU A 103 -19.05 8.65 21.61
CA GLU A 103 -19.80 7.47 22.01
C GLU A 103 -20.90 7.20 20.97
N CYS A 104 -21.12 5.93 20.66
CA CYS A 104 -22.13 5.53 19.70
C CYS A 104 -23.54 5.81 20.26
N PRO A 105 -24.39 6.61 19.58
CA PRO A 105 -25.71 6.99 20.07
C PRO A 105 -26.70 5.81 20.15
N SER A 106 -26.39 4.68 19.50
CA SER A 106 -27.27 3.50 19.48
C SER A 106 -26.93 2.43 20.51
N CYS A 107 -25.65 2.29 20.88
CA CYS A 107 -25.21 1.22 21.79
C CYS A 107 -24.37 1.68 22.99
N GLY A 108 -24.04 2.97 23.09
CA GLY A 108 -23.23 3.50 24.20
C GLY A 108 -21.77 3.03 24.18
N LEU A 109 -21.27 2.51 23.04
CA LEU A 109 -19.87 2.13 22.92
C LEU A 109 -19.01 3.38 22.74
N ARG A 110 -18.00 3.56 23.58
CA ARG A 110 -17.03 4.65 23.43
C ARG A 110 -16.16 4.40 22.19
N LEU A 111 -16.20 5.33 21.25
CA LEU A 111 -15.42 5.30 20.02
C LEU A 111 -14.14 6.11 20.28
N MET A 112 -12.98 5.51 20.06
CA MET A 112 -11.65 6.07 20.37
C MET A 112 -10.86 6.40 19.11
#